data_AF-A0AAU8G0R5-F1
#
_entry.id   AF-A0AAU8G0R5-F1
#
_cell.length_a   1.000
_cell.length_b   1.000
_cell.length_c   1.000
_cell.angle_alpha   90.00
_cell.angle_beta   90.00
_cell.angle_gamma   90.00
#
_symmetry.space_group_name_H-M   'P 1'
#
loop_
_entity.id
_entity.type
_entity.pdbx_description
1 polymer ?
#
loop_
_entity_poly.entity_id
_entity_poly.type
_entity_poly.pdbx_seq_one_letter_code
_entity_poly.pdbx_strand_id
1 'polypeptide(L)'
;MTSQAFAAAVLALMPAGIVVYDGQAVTGANVPAPPWAFVTISFPDRWERTLASPSVLRRTLVQISAVGDTTVQARFVADKVDAALEGARPAISGWSTTGLRMVNSRPPEQDRDVTITTTNLHPMVGVLEYEFTASVIS
;
A
#
# COMPACT_ATOMS: atom_id res chain seq x y z
N MET A 1 14.81 -14.37 -2.19
CA MET A 1 13.48 -13.90 -1.72
C MET A 1 12.86 -13.01 -2.77
N THR A 2 11.62 -13.33 -3.13
CA THR A 2 10.83 -12.69 -4.19
C THR A 2 10.03 -11.50 -3.65
N SER A 3 9.66 -10.57 -4.53
CA SER A 3 8.76 -9.44 -4.26
C SER A 3 7.48 -9.83 -3.51
N GLN A 4 6.97 -11.05 -3.75
CA GLN A 4 5.80 -11.60 -3.10
C GLN A 4 5.89 -11.70 -1.57
N ALA A 5 7.08 -12.00 -1.00
CA ALA A 5 7.23 -12.12 0.45
C ALA A 5 7.11 -10.76 1.16
N PHE A 6 7.60 -9.70 0.51
CA PHE A 6 7.44 -8.34 1.01
C PHE A 6 5.99 -7.86 0.87
N ALA A 7 5.33 -8.21 -0.24
CA ALA A 7 3.92 -7.88 -0.43
C ALA A 7 3.02 -8.53 0.63
N ALA A 8 3.23 -9.81 0.91
CA ALA A 8 2.51 -10.53 1.96
C ALA A 8 2.74 -9.90 3.35
N ALA A 9 3.95 -9.45 3.66
CA ALA A 9 4.26 -8.83 4.94
C ALA A 9 3.58 -7.46 5.12
N VAL A 10 3.47 -6.66 4.06
CA VAL A 10 2.74 -5.38 4.09
C VAL A 10 1.23 -5.61 4.16
N LEU A 11 0.71 -6.58 3.39
CA LEU A 11 -0.71 -6.96 3.44
C LEU A 11 -1.13 -7.47 4.83
N ALA A 12 -0.23 -8.16 5.54
CA ALA A 12 -0.49 -8.61 6.91
C ALA A 12 -0.62 -7.46 7.93
N LEU A 13 -0.10 -6.26 7.62
CA LEU A 13 -0.23 -5.07 8.46
C LEU A 13 -1.51 -4.27 8.17
N MET A 14 -2.28 -4.66 7.14
CA MET A 14 -3.49 -3.95 6.79
C MET A 14 -4.57 -4.07 7.87
N PRO A 15 -5.32 -2.99 8.15
CA PRO A 15 -6.35 -3.00 9.18
C PRO A 15 -7.49 -3.96 8.81
N ALA A 16 -7.98 -4.71 9.79
CA ALA A 16 -9.14 -5.56 9.63
C ALA A 16 -10.40 -4.73 9.29
N GLY A 17 -11.20 -5.20 8.32
CA GLY A 17 -12.46 -4.56 7.91
C GLY A 17 -12.34 -3.60 6.72
N ILE A 18 -11.17 -3.50 6.09
CA ILE A 18 -11.01 -2.88 4.77
C ILE A 18 -10.65 -3.98 3.78
N VAL A 19 -11.36 -4.06 2.66
CA VAL A 19 -10.99 -4.97 1.57
C VAL A 19 -9.79 -4.38 0.86
N VAL A 20 -8.67 -5.11 0.87
CA VAL A 20 -7.40 -4.69 0.26
C VAL A 20 -7.11 -5.55 -0.97
N TYR A 21 -6.88 -4.90 -2.10
CA TYR A 21 -6.49 -5.56 -3.34
C TYR A 21 -5.01 -5.34 -3.66
N ASP A 22 -4.33 -6.39 -4.11
CA ASP A 22 -2.94 -6.35 -4.61
C ASP A 22 -2.97 -6.49 -6.15
N GLY A 23 -2.53 -5.46 -6.87
CA GLY A 23 -2.38 -5.49 -8.33
C GLY A 23 -3.64 -5.23 -9.17
N GLN A 24 -4.79 -5.87 -8.90
CA GLN A 24 -6.06 -5.55 -9.56
C GLN A 24 -7.28 -5.72 -8.64
N ALA A 25 -8.20 -4.75 -8.67
CA ALA A 25 -9.57 -4.94 -8.23
C ALA A 25 -10.32 -5.69 -9.35
N VAL A 26 -10.64 -6.97 -9.10
CA VAL A 26 -11.53 -7.87 -9.86
C VAL A 26 -11.81 -7.49 -11.33
N THR A 27 -11.35 -8.33 -12.27
CA THR A 27 -11.71 -8.23 -13.69
C THR A 27 -13.19 -8.52 -13.93
N GLY A 28 -13.98 -7.49 -14.31
CA GLY A 28 -15.35 -7.63 -14.78
C GLY A 28 -16.30 -6.50 -14.38
N ALA A 29 -17.55 -6.55 -14.85
CA ALA A 29 -18.61 -5.55 -14.64
C ALA A 29 -19.07 -5.36 -13.18
N ASN A 30 -18.41 -6.01 -12.21
CA ASN A 30 -18.70 -5.96 -10.79
C ASN A 30 -17.51 -5.33 -10.06
N VAL A 31 -17.32 -4.03 -10.25
CA VAL A 31 -16.48 -3.25 -9.33
C VAL A 31 -17.14 -3.35 -7.94
N PRO A 32 -16.42 -3.81 -6.90
CA PRO A 32 -16.95 -3.89 -5.55
C PRO A 32 -17.45 -2.52 -5.10
N ALA A 33 -18.62 -2.48 -4.46
CA ALA A 33 -19.11 -1.26 -3.84
C ALA A 33 -18.07 -0.77 -2.81
N PRO A 34 -17.64 0.50 -2.86
CA PRO A 34 -16.77 1.10 -1.85
C PRO A 34 -17.35 0.95 -0.43
N PRO A 35 -16.52 0.93 0.63
CA PRO A 35 -15.10 1.33 0.67
C PRO A 35 -14.11 0.16 0.50
N TRP A 36 -13.04 0.39 -0.28
CA TRP A 36 -11.92 -0.56 -0.44
C TRP A 36 -10.59 0.19 -0.65
N ALA A 37 -9.47 -0.50 -0.47
CA ALA A 37 -8.14 0.06 -0.67
C ALA A 37 -7.34 -0.78 -1.68
N PHE A 38 -6.53 -0.12 -2.50
CA PHE A 38 -5.59 -0.76 -3.40
C PHE A 38 -4.17 -0.56 -2.90
N VAL A 39 -3.38 -1.62 -2.86
CA VAL A 39 -1.98 -1.55 -2.46
C VAL A 39 -1.12 -1.87 -3.67
N THR A 40 -0.30 -0.89 -4.07
CA THR A 40 0.75 -1.04 -5.07
C THR A 40 2.09 -1.01 -4.36
N ILE A 41 2.85 -2.10 -4.44
CA ILE A 41 4.19 -2.13 -3.85
C ILE A 41 5.21 -2.05 -4.96
N SER A 42 5.94 -0.94 -4.98
CA SER A 42 7.09 -0.75 -5.85
C SER A 42 8.35 -1.17 -5.11
N PHE A 43 8.98 -2.23 -5.61
CA PHE A 43 10.28 -2.68 -5.14
C PHE A 43 11.35 -1.94 -5.95
N PRO A 44 12.06 -0.95 -5.39
CA PRO A 44 13.21 -0.42 -6.09
C PRO A 44 14.28 -1.51 -6.17
N ASP A 45 14.98 -1.48 -7.29
CA ASP A 45 16.04 -2.41 -7.60
C ASP A 45 17.20 -2.30 -6.58
N ARG A 46 18.00 -3.36 -6.46
CA ARG A 46 19.10 -3.49 -5.47
C ARG A 46 19.96 -2.21 -5.42
N TRP A 47 19.86 -1.45 -4.32
CA TRP A 47 20.49 -0.13 -4.28
C TRP A 47 22.01 -0.18 -4.05
N GLU A 48 22.57 -1.07 -3.21
CA GLU A 48 24.03 -1.13 -3.02
C GLU A 48 24.58 -2.54 -2.73
N ARG A 49 25.74 -2.85 -3.32
CA ARG A 49 26.68 -3.88 -2.83
C ARG A 49 27.79 -3.14 -2.09
N THR A 50 27.68 -2.98 -0.78
CA THR A 50 28.77 -2.40 0.02
C THR A 50 29.98 -3.33 -0.01
N LEU A 51 31.15 -2.82 -0.35
CA LEU A 51 32.42 -3.58 -0.50
C LEU A 51 32.96 -4.19 0.81
N ALA A 52 32.37 -3.89 1.98
CA ALA A 52 32.89 -4.28 3.29
C ALA A 52 31.99 -5.26 4.10
N SER A 53 30.77 -5.58 3.66
CA SER A 53 29.91 -6.61 4.27
C SER A 53 28.63 -6.81 3.45
N PRO A 54 28.01 -8.00 3.46
CA PRO A 54 26.82 -8.30 2.67
C PRO A 54 25.53 -7.74 3.31
N SER A 55 25.50 -6.49 3.75
CA SER A 55 24.24 -5.84 4.15
C SER A 55 23.53 -5.30 2.91
N VAL A 56 22.69 -6.13 2.28
CA VAL A 56 21.85 -5.68 1.16
C VAL A 56 20.76 -4.78 1.73
N LEU A 57 20.88 -3.48 1.54
CA LEU A 57 19.85 -2.49 1.86
C LEU A 57 18.88 -2.37 0.68
N ARG A 58 17.59 -2.57 0.94
CA ARG A 58 16.51 -2.35 -0.01
C ARG A 58 15.56 -1.31 0.57
N ARG A 59 15.51 -0.13 -0.05
CA ARG A 59 14.36 0.77 0.15
C ARG A 59 13.14 0.08 -0.48
N THR A 60 11.93 0.31 -0.02
CA THR A 60 10.71 -0.19 -0.66
C THR A 60 9.64 0.88 -0.53
N LEU A 61 8.98 1.17 -1.64
CA LEU A 61 7.91 2.16 -1.71
C LEU A 61 6.58 1.42 -1.77
N VAL A 62 5.69 1.77 -0.86
CA VAL A 62 4.35 1.22 -0.76
C VAL A 62 3.38 2.35 -1.05
N GLN A 63 2.68 2.27 -2.16
CA GLN A 63 1.61 3.21 -2.50
C GLN A 63 0.27 2.56 -2.20
N ILE A 64 -0.61 3.30 -1.55
CA ILE A 64 -1.93 2.84 -1.16
C ILE A 64 -2.96 3.84 -1.69
N SER A 65 -3.88 3.35 -2.50
CA SER A 65 -4.99 4.14 -3.01
C SER A 65 -6.24 3.79 -2.20
N ALA A 66 -6.68 4.71 -1.35
CA ALA A 66 -7.89 4.62 -0.55
C ALA A 66 -9.10 5.04 -1.40
N VAL A 67 -10.06 4.14 -1.60
CA VAL A 67 -11.22 4.36 -2.48
C VAL A 67 -12.51 4.41 -1.67
N GLY A 68 -13.33 5.43 -1.90
CA GLY A 68 -14.64 5.62 -1.28
C GLY A 68 -15.68 6.17 -2.26
N ASP A 69 -16.97 5.98 -1.98
CA ASP A 69 -18.06 6.64 -2.74
C ASP A 69 -18.11 8.14 -2.47
N THR A 70 -17.61 8.56 -1.30
CA THR A 70 -17.56 9.96 -0.87
C THR A 70 -16.16 10.32 -0.37
N THR A 71 -15.84 11.61 -0.36
CA THR A 71 -14.59 12.13 0.20
C THR A 71 -14.42 11.73 1.67
N VAL A 72 -15.52 11.65 2.43
CA VAL A 72 -15.50 11.26 3.85
C VAL A 72 -15.12 9.79 4.00
N GLN A 73 -15.68 8.91 3.16
CA GLN A 73 -15.31 7.49 3.17
C GLN A 73 -13.86 7.27 2.74
N ALA A 74 -13.39 7.96 1.69
CA ALA A 74 -12.00 7.86 1.25
C ALA A 74 -11.02 8.32 2.35
N ARG A 75 -11.35 9.39 3.07
CA ARG A 75 -10.57 9.83 4.25
C ARG A 75 -10.62 8.82 5.39
N PHE A 76 -11.78 8.23 5.68
CA PHE A 76 -11.91 7.21 6.71
C PHE A 76 -11.04 5.97 6.43
N VAL A 77 -10.97 5.54 5.17
CA VAL A 77 -10.06 4.47 4.72
C VAL A 77 -8.62 4.91 4.89
N ALA A 78 -8.27 6.13 4.47
CA ALA A 78 -6.92 6.68 4.59
C ALA A 78 -6.46 6.75 6.06
N ASP A 79 -7.28 7.29 6.96
CA ASP A 79 -6.97 7.41 8.40
C ASP A 79 -6.75 6.04 9.06
N LYS A 80 -7.55 5.04 8.68
CA LYS A 80 -7.39 3.67 9.18
C LYS A 80 -6.12 3.00 8.69
N VAL A 81 -5.79 3.20 7.41
CA VAL A 81 -4.56 2.69 6.81
C VAL A 81 -3.36 3.35 7.47
N ASP A 82 -3.41 4.67 7.67
CA ASP A 82 -2.34 5.42 8.31
C ASP A 82 -2.11 4.98 9.77
N ALA A 83 -3.18 4.86 10.55
CA ALA A 83 -3.10 4.35 11.91
C ALA A 83 -2.54 2.92 12.02
N ALA A 84 -2.69 2.11 10.97
CA ALA A 84 -2.19 0.73 10.94
C ALA A 84 -0.75 0.64 10.43
N LEU A 85 -0.33 1.53 9.53
CA LEU A 85 0.96 1.44 8.86
C LEU A 85 2.03 2.33 9.44
N GLU A 86 1.70 3.54 9.91
CA GLU A 86 2.72 4.48 10.38
C GLU A 86 3.47 3.87 11.58
N GLY A 87 4.78 3.72 11.44
CA GLY A 87 5.65 3.08 12.44
C GLY A 87 5.55 1.54 12.51
N ALA A 88 4.62 0.90 11.80
CA ALA A 88 4.51 -0.55 11.74
C ALA A 88 5.73 -1.17 11.04
N ARG A 89 6.11 -2.39 11.42
CA ARG A 89 7.31 -3.06 10.90
C ARG A 89 6.92 -4.35 10.19
N PRO A 90 7.16 -4.51 8.87
CA PRO A 90 6.84 -5.73 8.14
C PRO A 90 7.72 -6.87 8.64
N ALA A 91 7.11 -7.90 9.24
CA ALA A 91 7.86 -9.08 9.67
C ALA A 91 8.23 -9.93 8.45
N ILE A 92 9.52 -9.95 8.09
CA ILE A 92 10.03 -10.69 6.95
C ILE A 92 11.15 -11.62 7.43
N SER A 93 10.97 -12.93 7.24
CA SER A 93 11.97 -13.92 7.68
C SER A 93 13.33 -13.68 7.02
N GLY A 94 14.39 -13.56 7.83
CA GLY A 94 15.76 -13.30 7.38
C GLY A 94 16.08 -11.83 7.07
N TRP A 95 15.15 -10.89 7.34
CA TRP A 95 15.34 -9.46 7.10
C TRP A 95 14.99 -8.64 8.34
N SER A 96 15.77 -7.58 8.57
CA SER A 96 15.45 -6.53 9.52
C SER A 96 14.83 -5.37 8.76
N THR A 97 13.62 -4.97 9.14
CA THR A 97 12.91 -3.86 8.50
C THR A 97 12.79 -2.68 9.46
N THR A 98 12.95 -1.47 8.93
CA THR A 98 12.56 -0.24 9.64
C THR A 98 11.03 -0.13 9.71
N GLY A 99 10.53 0.77 10.56
CA GLY A 99 9.11 1.14 10.51
C GLY A 99 8.77 1.73 9.13
N LEU A 100 7.55 1.48 8.65
CA LEU A 100 7.00 2.25 7.55
C LEU A 100 6.88 3.71 8.00
N ARG A 101 7.23 4.60 7.09
CA ARG A 101 7.11 6.04 7.26
C ARG A 101 6.33 6.60 6.09
N MET A 102 5.31 7.39 6.36
CA MET A 102 4.60 8.12 5.32
C MET A 102 5.55 9.15 4.68
N VAL A 103 5.72 9.05 3.36
CA VAL A 103 6.53 9.99 2.57
C VAL A 103 5.66 11.00 1.84
N ASN A 104 4.42 10.63 1.52
CA ASN A 104 3.50 11.49 0.81
C ASN A 104 2.05 11.13 1.14
N SER A 105 1.19 12.14 1.12
CA SER A 105 -0.26 11.95 1.12
C SER A 105 -0.87 12.92 0.11
N ARG A 106 -1.77 12.39 -0.71
CA ARG A 106 -2.54 13.15 -1.69
C ARG A 106 -4.01 13.13 -1.26
N PRO A 107 -4.68 14.28 -1.25
CA PRO A 107 -6.08 14.35 -0.87
C PRO A 107 -6.94 13.49 -1.82
N PRO A 108 -8.10 13.00 -1.37
CA PRO A 108 -8.99 12.26 -2.25
C PRO A 108 -9.46 13.11 -3.41
N GLU A 109 -9.17 12.67 -4.63
CA GLU A 109 -9.63 13.27 -5.87
C GLU A 109 -10.67 12.38 -6.54
N GLN A 110 -11.56 13.00 -7.30
CA GLN A 110 -12.57 12.28 -8.05
C GLN A 110 -11.92 11.62 -9.27
N ASP A 111 -12.01 10.30 -9.36
CA ASP A 111 -11.59 9.58 -10.56
C ASP A 111 -12.71 9.66 -11.61
N ARG A 112 -12.54 10.57 -12.59
CA ARG A 112 -13.53 10.80 -13.65
C ARG A 112 -13.50 9.75 -14.75
N ASP A 113 -12.43 8.95 -14.81
CA ASP A 113 -12.26 7.92 -15.83
C ASP A 113 -12.97 6.61 -15.43
N VAL A 114 -13.21 6.43 -14.14
CA VAL A 114 -13.98 5.30 -13.59
C VAL A 114 -15.39 5.75 -13.25
N THR A 115 -16.39 5.05 -13.78
CA THR A 115 -17.79 5.21 -13.37
C THR A 115 -18.25 3.92 -12.72
N ILE A 116 -18.71 4.01 -11.46
CA ILE A 116 -19.33 2.87 -10.79
C ILE A 116 -20.71 2.66 -11.41
N THR A 117 -20.88 1.57 -12.16
CA THR A 117 -22.09 1.30 -12.95
C THR A 117 -23.36 1.14 -12.11
N THR A 118 -23.23 0.81 -10.83
CA THR A 118 -24.37 0.63 -9.90
C THR A 118 -24.90 1.94 -9.32
N THR A 119 -24.03 2.94 -9.13
CA THR A 119 -24.41 4.24 -8.54
C THR A 119 -24.32 5.39 -9.54
N ASN A 120 -23.76 5.15 -10.72
CA ASN A 120 -23.42 6.15 -11.74
C ASN A 120 -22.58 7.32 -11.17
N LEU A 121 -21.79 7.04 -10.13
CA LEU A 121 -20.92 7.99 -9.46
C LEU A 121 -19.46 7.66 -9.77
N HIS A 122 -18.64 8.71 -9.70
CA HIS A 122 -17.19 8.62 -9.82
C HIS A 122 -16.59 8.41 -8.42
N PRO A 123 -15.75 7.38 -8.22
CA PRO A 123 -15.14 7.11 -6.93
C PRO A 123 -14.18 8.24 -6.54
N MET A 124 -14.06 8.46 -5.23
CA MET A 124 -13.03 9.32 -4.65
C MET A 124 -11.82 8.47 -4.28
N VAL A 125 -10.64 8.85 -4.78
CA VAL A 125 -9.37 8.12 -4.58
C VAL A 125 -8.37 9.03 -3.89
N GLY A 126 -7.99 8.69 -2.66
CA GLY A 126 -6.86 9.29 -1.96
C GLY A 126 -5.62 8.42 -2.10
N VAL A 127 -4.43 9.01 -2.23
CA VAL A 127 -3.18 8.24 -2.36
C VAL A 127 -2.28 8.51 -1.17
N LEU A 128 -1.85 7.45 -0.51
CA LEU A 128 -0.86 7.47 0.56
C LEU A 128 0.39 6.75 0.07
N GLU A 129 1.56 7.35 0.24
CA GLU A 129 2.84 6.72 -0.11
C GLU A 129 3.65 6.54 1.17
N TYR A 130 4.11 5.32 1.41
CA TYR A 130 4.96 4.93 2.52
C TYR A 130 6.29 4.40 2.00
N GLU A 131 7.31 4.51 2.84
CA GLU A 131 8.59 3.87 2.61
C GLU A 131 9.04 3.05 3.82
N PHE A 132 9.78 1.97 3.56
CA PHE A 132 10.57 1.31 4.58
C PHE A 132 11.89 0.80 3.99
N THR A 133 12.86 0.55 4.85
CA THR A 133 14.14 -0.04 4.48
C THR A 133 14.24 -1.44 5.06
N ALA A 134 14.66 -2.40 4.26
CA ALA A 134 14.96 -3.76 4.68
C ALA A 134 16.46 -4.05 4.51
N SER A 135 17.08 -4.64 5.52
CA SER A 135 18.45 -5.14 5.50
C SER A 135 18.49 -6.64 5.80
N VAL A 136 19.41 -7.37 5.18
CA VAL A 136 19.61 -8.81 5.47
C VAL A 136 20.22 -8.96 6.85
N ILE A 137 19.65 -9.84 7.68
CA ILE A 137 20.22 -10.23 8.96
C ILE A 137 21.28 -11.30 8.65
N SER A 138 22.56 -10.99 8.89
CA SER A 138 23.68 -11.93 8.73
C SER A 138 23.72 -12.96 9.85
#